data_AF-A0A089NYV4-F1
#
_entry.id   AF-A0A089NYV4-F1
#
_cell.length_a   1.000
_cell.length_b   1.000
_cell.length_c   1.000
_cell.angle_alpha   90.00
_cell.angle_beta   90.00
_cell.angle_gamma   90.00
#
_symmetry.space_group_name_H-M   'P 1'
#
loop_
_entity.id
_entity.type
_entity.pdbx_description
1 polymer ?
#
loop_
_entity_poly.entity_id
_entity_poly.type
_entity_poly.pdbx_seq_one_letter_code
_entity_poly.pdbx_strand_id
1 'polypeptide(L)'
;MNGYVHFDLAPPRSWDHFEELCADTFQEEWQDATLVRHGRAGQAQHGVDIVGRIGAVWPVGLQCKKKTRWPVKEVRTSELDEEVEKAKNFNPPLQAFYLISTAPDDQPLQEHARIITDRHKQQGLFSVSVLGWGELVRRATRHNNVAAKHFGPFSTGPATPLLATWRAANAKLLMNDDELAISIKELIHDLIDYPAGRIILRQQETEDLLFQITNRQAAETDTLADRIAVVDLRDKLKILRDRERAVAAGLQLLLGHKDMRDYVRIVWEKDAPLLIRSFVEQELDPDGSNVTGLEKIRIHPPGTQPEDSIAVFMPGSEIAAIFQHQTDLKKRYPTINADIISELPSNAQFAYAIPRVLHRVIWNLSEGISLKSMEEKEWLDMSSWKVTI
;
A
#
# COMPACT_ATOMS: atom_id res chain seq x y z
N MET A 1 -2.28 -10.00 -26.57
CA MET A 1 -1.60 -9.09 -25.61
C MET A 1 -2.62 -8.04 -25.21
N ASN A 2 -3.31 -8.22 -24.07
CA ASN A 2 -4.24 -7.21 -23.55
C ASN A 2 -3.48 -6.37 -22.52
N GLY A 3 -3.14 -5.14 -22.89
CA GLY A 3 -2.59 -4.14 -21.99
C GLY A 3 -3.68 -3.66 -21.03
N TYR A 4 -3.82 -4.35 -19.90
CA TYR A 4 -4.56 -3.83 -18.76
C TYR A 4 -3.73 -2.69 -18.16
N VAL A 5 -4.08 -1.45 -18.50
CA VAL A 5 -3.59 -0.29 -17.74
C VAL A 5 -4.38 -0.26 -16.44
N HIS A 6 -3.87 -0.96 -15.42
CA HIS A 6 -4.29 -0.70 -14.06
C HIS A 6 -3.81 0.70 -13.69
N PHE A 7 -4.75 1.62 -13.54
CA PHE A 7 -4.44 2.87 -12.87
C PHE A 7 -4.39 2.60 -11.37
N ASP A 8 -3.23 2.78 -10.75
CA ASP A 8 -3.08 2.64 -9.29
C ASP A 8 -3.99 3.61 -8.52
N LEU A 9 -4.46 4.69 -9.18
CA LEU A 9 -5.42 5.66 -8.66
C LEU A 9 -6.55 5.92 -9.63
N ALA A 10 -7.79 5.78 -9.15
CA ALA A 10 -8.97 5.97 -9.96
C ALA A 10 -9.27 7.47 -10.21
N PRO A 11 -9.71 7.86 -11.43
CA PRO A 11 -10.12 9.23 -11.70
C PRO A 11 -11.29 9.72 -10.83
N PRO A 12 -11.40 11.04 -10.55
CA PRO A 12 -12.51 11.61 -9.79
C PRO A 12 -13.89 11.31 -10.38
N ARG A 13 -14.87 11.03 -9.50
CA ARG A 13 -16.24 10.66 -9.90
C ARG A 13 -17.16 11.82 -10.23
N SER A 14 -16.87 13.05 -9.81
CA SER A 14 -17.56 14.27 -10.24
C SER A 14 -16.71 15.04 -11.27
N TRP A 15 -17.36 15.89 -12.08
CA TRP A 15 -16.65 16.75 -13.02
C TRP A 15 -15.92 17.87 -12.27
N ASP A 16 -16.57 18.44 -11.26
CA ASP A 16 -16.00 19.49 -10.41
C ASP A 16 -14.71 19.07 -9.68
N HIS A 17 -14.64 17.84 -9.15
CA HIS A 17 -13.41 17.37 -8.49
C HIS A 17 -12.28 17.13 -9.48
N PHE A 18 -12.59 16.78 -10.75
CA PHE A 18 -11.56 16.59 -11.76
C PHE A 18 -10.95 17.94 -12.17
N GLU A 19 -11.78 18.95 -12.38
CA GLU A 19 -11.29 20.30 -12.62
C GLU A 19 -10.50 20.86 -11.44
N GLU A 20 -10.96 20.59 -10.21
CA GLU A 20 -10.24 21.01 -9.00
C GLU A 20 -8.88 20.33 -8.87
N LEU A 21 -8.78 19.02 -9.17
CA LEU A 21 -7.52 18.30 -9.24
C LEU A 21 -6.57 18.92 -10.27
N CYS A 22 -7.06 19.22 -11.47
CA CYS A 22 -6.27 19.90 -12.50
C CYS A 22 -5.80 21.27 -12.01
N ALA A 23 -6.70 22.10 -11.47
CA ALA A 23 -6.38 23.44 -11.00
C ALA A 23 -5.30 23.40 -9.90
N ASP A 24 -5.48 22.58 -8.87
CA ASP A 24 -4.53 22.46 -7.77
C ASP A 24 -3.17 21.93 -8.26
N THR A 25 -3.16 20.96 -9.17
CA THR A 25 -1.92 20.41 -9.74
C THR A 25 -1.12 21.47 -10.48
N PHE A 26 -1.76 22.21 -11.38
CA PHE A 26 -1.07 23.20 -12.20
C PHE A 26 -0.77 24.49 -11.45
N GLN A 27 -1.55 24.84 -10.43
CA GLN A 27 -1.26 25.96 -9.53
C GLN A 27 0.07 25.73 -8.81
N GLU A 28 0.26 24.53 -8.27
CA GLU A 28 1.50 24.15 -7.58
C GLU A 28 2.67 23.95 -8.57
N GLU A 29 2.43 23.30 -9.72
CA GLU A 29 3.48 23.07 -10.72
C GLU A 29 4.02 24.37 -11.32
N TRP A 30 3.17 25.38 -11.52
CA TRP A 30 3.55 26.65 -12.14
C TRP A 30 3.84 27.77 -11.14
N GLN A 31 3.63 27.51 -9.84
CA GLN A 31 3.75 28.50 -8.76
C GLN A 31 2.92 29.77 -9.03
N ASP A 32 1.76 29.60 -9.66
CA ASP A 32 0.87 30.71 -10.04
C ASP A 32 -0.25 30.87 -9.02
N ALA A 33 -0.06 31.73 -8.03
CA ALA A 33 -1.08 32.06 -7.04
C ALA A 33 -2.32 32.75 -7.64
N THR A 34 -2.28 33.15 -8.92
CA THR A 34 -3.40 33.79 -9.63
C THR A 34 -4.14 32.83 -10.55
N LEU A 35 -3.83 31.52 -10.53
CA LEU A 35 -4.56 30.53 -11.31
C LEU A 35 -6.02 30.50 -10.87
N VAL A 36 -6.93 30.60 -11.85
CA VAL A 36 -8.38 30.66 -11.59
C VAL A 36 -9.09 29.60 -12.41
N ARG A 37 -10.01 28.87 -11.77
CA ARG A 37 -11.04 28.11 -12.49
C ARG A 37 -11.91 29.12 -13.22
N HIS A 38 -11.94 29.03 -14.54
CA HIS A 38 -12.65 29.97 -15.39
C HIS A 38 -14.15 29.65 -15.35
N GLY A 39 -14.91 30.47 -14.64
CA GLY A 39 -16.37 30.59 -14.73
C GLY A 39 -17.23 29.47 -14.12
N ARG A 40 -18.55 29.73 -14.00
CA ARG A 40 -19.57 28.78 -13.51
C ARG A 40 -20.12 27.92 -14.65
N ALA A 41 -20.54 26.70 -14.34
CA ALA A 41 -21.22 25.81 -15.29
C ALA A 41 -22.36 26.54 -16.04
N GLY A 42 -22.28 26.60 -17.37
CA GLY A 42 -23.30 27.21 -18.24
C GLY A 42 -22.92 28.53 -18.93
N GLN A 43 -21.72 29.08 -18.72
CA GLN A 43 -21.19 30.16 -19.57
C GLN A 43 -20.34 29.60 -20.71
N ALA A 44 -20.45 30.19 -21.91
CA ALA A 44 -19.60 29.84 -23.05
C ALA A 44 -18.16 30.30 -22.78
N GLN A 45 -17.29 29.38 -22.37
CA GLN A 45 -15.92 29.69 -21.91
C GLN A 45 -14.86 29.44 -22.98
N HIS A 46 -15.20 29.58 -24.26
CA HIS A 46 -14.27 29.38 -25.40
C HIS A 46 -13.41 28.10 -25.33
N GLY A 47 -13.92 27.03 -24.69
CA GLY A 47 -13.17 25.78 -24.52
C GLY A 47 -11.97 25.89 -23.57
N VAL A 48 -12.05 26.73 -22.53
CA VAL A 48 -11.03 26.86 -21.48
C VAL A 48 -11.69 26.85 -20.10
N ASP A 49 -11.43 25.79 -19.32
CA ASP A 49 -11.99 25.60 -17.97
C ASP A 49 -11.11 26.24 -16.88
N ILE A 50 -9.80 26.39 -17.12
CA ILE A 50 -8.82 26.96 -16.17
C ILE A 50 -7.86 27.87 -16.93
N VAL A 51 -7.49 29.01 -16.35
CA VAL A 51 -6.43 29.87 -16.90
C VAL A 51 -5.40 30.18 -15.82
N GLY A 52 -4.14 30.16 -16.24
CA GLY A 52 -3.00 30.55 -15.41
C GLY A 52 -1.86 31.11 -16.23
N ARG A 53 -0.69 31.10 -15.61
CA ARG A 53 0.58 31.64 -16.11
C ARG A 53 1.70 30.64 -15.84
N ILE A 54 2.62 30.52 -16.80
CA ILE A 54 3.88 29.77 -16.63
C ILE A 54 5.03 30.76 -16.75
N GLY A 55 5.51 31.30 -15.62
CA GLY A 55 6.53 32.36 -15.61
C GLY A 55 6.09 33.61 -16.39
N ALA A 56 6.74 33.90 -17.52
CA ALA A 56 6.37 35.03 -18.39
C ALA A 56 5.25 34.70 -19.40
N VAL A 57 4.87 33.43 -19.56
CA VAL A 57 3.88 32.97 -20.53
C VAL A 57 2.48 33.15 -19.95
N TRP A 58 1.70 34.04 -20.55
CA TRP A 58 0.30 34.30 -20.16
C TRP A 58 -0.51 34.86 -21.34
N PRO A 59 -1.78 34.47 -21.53
CA PRO A 59 -2.52 33.45 -20.76
C PRO A 59 -2.24 32.01 -21.22
N VAL A 60 -2.25 31.08 -20.27
CA VAL A 60 -2.22 29.62 -20.52
C VAL A 60 -3.57 29.03 -20.17
N GLY A 61 -4.24 28.39 -21.13
CA GLY A 61 -5.57 27.81 -20.95
C GLY A 61 -5.52 26.29 -20.80
N LEU A 62 -6.36 25.74 -19.94
CA LEU A 62 -6.54 24.29 -19.78
C LEU A 62 -8.00 23.93 -20.02
N GLN A 63 -8.24 22.88 -20.78
CA GLN A 63 -9.54 22.23 -20.94
C GLN A 63 -9.49 20.84 -20.30
N CYS A 64 -10.37 20.60 -19.36
CA CYS A 64 -10.58 19.33 -18.67
C CYS A 64 -11.64 18.49 -19.41
N LYS A 65 -11.27 17.27 -19.82
CA LYS A 65 -12.17 16.28 -20.43
C LYS A 65 -12.25 15.02 -19.60
N LYS A 66 -13.38 14.85 -18.94
CA LYS A 66 -13.65 13.64 -18.17
C LYS A 66 -14.23 12.52 -19.03
N LYS A 67 -13.60 11.35 -18.98
CA LYS A 67 -13.96 10.11 -19.65
C LYS A 67 -13.97 8.97 -18.62
N THR A 68 -15.02 8.88 -17.80
CA THR A 68 -15.08 7.94 -16.65
C THR A 68 -16.02 6.74 -16.81
N ARG A 69 -16.73 6.59 -17.93
CA ARG A 69 -17.54 5.38 -18.17
C ARG A 69 -16.68 4.32 -18.84
N TRP A 70 -16.69 3.12 -18.29
CA TRP A 70 -16.05 1.96 -18.91
C TRP A 70 -16.91 1.44 -20.09
N PRO A 71 -16.31 1.01 -21.22
CA PRO A 71 -14.89 1.14 -21.53
C PRO A 71 -14.50 2.62 -21.67
N VAL A 72 -13.36 3.00 -21.06
CA VAL A 72 -12.90 4.39 -21.03
C VAL A 72 -12.79 4.89 -22.46
N LYS A 73 -13.66 5.84 -22.83
CA LYS A 73 -13.64 6.41 -24.17
C LYS A 73 -12.37 7.24 -24.32
N GLU A 74 -11.56 6.90 -25.32
CA GLU A 74 -10.43 7.70 -25.76
C GLU A 74 -10.87 9.12 -26.13
N VAL A 75 -9.92 10.06 -26.05
CA VAL A 75 -10.10 11.39 -26.63
C VAL A 75 -9.69 11.30 -28.08
N ARG A 76 -10.57 11.69 -29.00
CA ARG A 76 -10.28 11.63 -30.44
C ARG A 76 -9.51 12.86 -30.89
N THR A 77 -8.71 12.73 -31.94
CA THR A 77 -8.04 13.87 -32.59
C THR A 77 -9.04 14.94 -33.04
N SER A 78 -10.22 14.54 -33.54
CA SER A 78 -11.31 15.47 -33.89
C SER A 78 -11.83 16.25 -32.68
N GLU A 79 -11.91 15.61 -31.51
CA GLU A 79 -12.31 16.31 -30.27
C GLU A 79 -11.24 17.32 -29.86
N LEU A 80 -9.95 17.00 -30.01
CA LEU A 80 -8.87 17.95 -29.78
C LEU A 80 -8.95 19.14 -30.76
N ASP A 81 -9.15 18.88 -32.05
CA ASP A 81 -9.29 19.92 -33.07
C ASP A 81 -10.45 20.88 -32.73
N GLU A 82 -11.60 20.33 -32.33
CA GLU A 82 -12.77 21.14 -31.92
C GLU A 82 -12.48 22.05 -30.72
N GLU A 83 -11.79 21.55 -29.69
CA GLU A 83 -11.42 22.37 -28.52
C GLU A 83 -10.35 23.42 -28.87
N VAL A 84 -9.40 23.08 -29.74
CA VAL A 84 -8.40 24.03 -30.24
C VAL A 84 -9.05 25.18 -31.02
N GLU A 85 -10.02 24.89 -31.89
CA GLU A 85 -10.74 25.95 -32.62
C GLU A 85 -11.55 26.85 -31.70
N LYS A 86 -12.15 26.31 -30.64
CA LYS A 86 -12.83 27.14 -29.61
C LYS A 86 -11.84 28.07 -28.92
N ALA A 87 -10.70 27.53 -28.50
CA ALA A 87 -9.67 28.23 -27.73
C ALA A 87 -9.01 29.39 -28.50
N LYS A 88 -9.03 29.39 -29.85
CA LYS A 88 -8.59 30.54 -30.67
C LYS A 88 -9.38 31.82 -30.43
N ASN A 89 -10.61 31.70 -29.92
CA ASN A 89 -11.48 32.84 -29.63
C ASN A 89 -11.30 33.37 -28.19
N PHE A 90 -10.40 32.78 -27.41
CA PHE A 90 -10.12 33.25 -26.06
C PHE A 90 -9.46 34.64 -26.11
N ASN A 91 -9.93 35.56 -25.28
CA ASN A 91 -9.45 36.94 -25.24
C ASN A 91 -8.97 37.33 -23.83
N PRO A 92 -7.71 37.76 -23.65
CA PRO A 92 -6.68 37.95 -24.70
C PRO A 92 -6.18 36.62 -25.28
N PRO A 93 -5.60 36.60 -26.51
CA PRO A 93 -5.17 35.36 -27.16
C PRO A 93 -4.24 34.51 -26.28
N LEU A 94 -4.49 33.21 -26.21
CA LEU A 94 -3.64 32.28 -25.47
C LEU A 94 -2.21 32.24 -26.03
N GLN A 95 -1.25 31.94 -25.16
CA GLN A 95 0.11 31.57 -25.55
C GLN A 95 0.33 30.05 -25.51
N ALA A 96 -0.40 29.33 -24.65
CA ALA A 96 -0.38 27.87 -24.58
C ALA A 96 -1.76 27.32 -24.19
N PHE A 97 -2.05 26.11 -24.67
CA PHE A 97 -3.29 25.38 -24.42
C PHE A 97 -3.01 23.93 -24.05
N TYR A 98 -3.65 23.45 -22.98
CA TYR A 98 -3.56 22.07 -22.50
C TYR A 98 -4.93 21.40 -22.53
N LEU A 99 -5.03 20.24 -23.18
CA LEU A 99 -6.17 19.34 -23.02
C LEU A 99 -5.81 18.24 -22.02
N ILE A 100 -6.52 18.18 -20.90
CA ILE A 100 -6.25 17.23 -19.81
C ILE A 100 -7.41 16.26 -19.71
N SER A 101 -7.15 14.96 -19.69
CA SER A 101 -8.18 13.94 -19.73
C SER A 101 -8.03 12.87 -18.67
N THR A 102 -9.16 12.30 -18.22
CA THR A 102 -9.15 11.06 -17.42
C THR A 102 -9.00 9.79 -18.28
N ALA A 103 -8.87 9.91 -19.60
CA ALA A 103 -8.51 8.80 -20.48
C ALA A 103 -7.01 8.47 -20.34
N PRO A 104 -6.56 7.23 -20.69
CA PRO A 104 -5.13 6.89 -20.71
C PRO A 104 -4.30 7.86 -21.58
N ASP A 105 -3.00 7.92 -21.31
CA ASP A 105 -2.06 8.63 -22.17
C ASP A 105 -2.04 8.00 -23.57
N ASP A 106 -2.26 8.82 -24.60
CA ASP A 106 -2.41 8.37 -25.98
C ASP A 106 -1.33 8.99 -26.88
N GLN A 107 -0.42 8.14 -27.38
CA GLN A 107 0.70 8.56 -28.22
C GLN A 107 0.23 9.24 -29.52
N PRO A 108 -0.73 8.68 -30.30
CA PRO A 108 -1.26 9.33 -31.50
C PRO A 108 -1.82 10.73 -31.25
N LEU A 109 -2.57 10.93 -30.16
CA LEU A 109 -3.15 12.22 -29.80
C LEU A 109 -2.10 13.24 -29.37
N GLN A 110 -1.08 12.80 -28.63
CA GLN A 110 0.08 13.65 -28.30
C GLN A 110 0.89 14.03 -29.55
N GLU A 111 1.00 13.11 -30.53
CA GLU A 111 1.62 13.42 -31.82
C GLU A 111 0.82 14.44 -32.62
N HIS A 112 -0.50 14.28 -32.67
CA HIS A 112 -1.39 15.25 -33.31
C HIS A 112 -1.28 16.64 -32.68
N ALA A 113 -1.21 16.72 -31.34
CA ALA A 113 -0.98 17.97 -30.62
C ALA A 113 0.35 18.66 -30.99
N ARG A 114 1.43 17.89 -31.20
CA ARG A 114 2.72 18.41 -31.69
C ARG A 114 2.59 18.99 -33.10
N ILE A 115 1.90 18.29 -34.00
CA ILE A 115 1.64 18.76 -35.38
C ILE A 115 0.83 20.07 -35.38
N ILE A 116 -0.19 20.17 -34.53
CA ILE A 116 -0.97 21.42 -34.37
C ILE A 116 -0.06 22.54 -33.87
N THR A 117 0.79 22.27 -32.89
CA THR A 117 1.75 23.25 -32.34
C THR A 117 2.69 23.79 -33.41
N ASP A 118 3.26 22.91 -34.25
CA ASP A 118 4.14 23.32 -35.34
C ASP A 118 3.43 24.20 -36.38
N ARG A 119 2.17 23.89 -36.69
CA ARG A 119 1.32 24.71 -37.56
C ARG A 119 1.01 26.07 -36.93
N HIS A 120 0.62 26.09 -35.65
CA HIS A 120 0.29 27.30 -34.91
C HIS A 120 1.49 28.25 -34.81
N LYS A 121 2.70 27.70 -34.65
CA LYS A 121 3.95 28.48 -34.61
C LYS A 121 4.13 29.34 -35.87
N GLN A 122 3.78 28.82 -37.05
CA GLN A 122 3.85 29.57 -38.31
C GLN A 122 2.79 30.67 -38.41
N GLN A 123 1.71 30.56 -37.63
CA GLN A 123 0.56 31.47 -37.63
C GLN A 123 0.58 32.47 -36.45
N GLY A 124 1.60 32.39 -35.57
CA GLY A 124 1.65 33.20 -34.35
C GLY A 124 0.58 32.83 -33.31
N LEU A 125 0.10 31.59 -33.32
CA LEU A 125 -0.90 31.06 -32.38
C LEU A 125 -0.25 30.27 -31.22
N PHE A 126 -1.05 29.90 -30.23
CA PHE A 126 -0.62 29.17 -29.03
C PHE A 126 -0.10 27.75 -29.31
N SER A 127 0.76 27.23 -28.42
CA SER A 127 1.14 25.81 -28.40
C SER A 127 0.02 24.92 -27.84
N VAL A 128 -0.02 23.66 -28.27
CA VAL A 128 -1.03 22.66 -27.86
C VAL A 128 -0.36 21.46 -27.21
N SER A 129 -0.83 21.08 -26.02
CA SER A 129 -0.37 19.90 -25.28
C SER A 129 -1.54 19.05 -24.81
N VAL A 130 -1.34 17.73 -24.74
CA VAL A 130 -2.35 16.78 -24.26
C VAL A 130 -1.76 15.93 -23.16
N LEU A 131 -2.51 15.80 -22.06
CA LEU A 131 -2.13 14.98 -20.90
C LEU A 131 -3.25 13.99 -20.60
N GLY A 132 -2.91 12.70 -20.57
CA GLY A 132 -3.81 11.65 -20.11
C GLY A 132 -3.76 11.51 -18.59
N TRP A 133 -4.48 10.50 -18.11
CA TRP A 133 -4.65 10.27 -16.68
C TRP A 133 -3.35 9.87 -15.98
N GLY A 134 -2.50 9.07 -16.62
CA GLY A 134 -1.23 8.63 -16.04
C GLY A 134 -0.28 9.81 -15.82
N GLU A 135 -0.15 10.69 -16.82
CA GLU A 135 0.67 11.89 -16.70
C GLU A 135 0.11 12.91 -15.70
N LEU A 136 -1.21 13.10 -15.62
CA LEU A 136 -1.82 13.96 -14.60
C LEU A 136 -1.56 13.43 -13.19
N VAL A 137 -1.74 12.12 -12.95
CA VAL A 137 -1.45 11.50 -11.66
C VAL A 137 0.02 11.66 -11.30
N ARG A 138 0.93 11.42 -12.24
CA ARG A 138 2.38 11.61 -12.04
C ARG A 138 2.74 13.03 -11.65
N ARG A 139 2.05 14.04 -12.20
CA ARG A 139 2.24 15.45 -11.83
C ARG A 139 1.65 15.77 -10.46
N ALA A 140 0.39 15.42 -10.23
CA ALA A 140 -0.30 15.67 -8.97
C ALA A 140 0.43 15.04 -7.77
N THR A 141 0.96 13.82 -7.93
CA THR A 141 1.68 13.09 -6.88
C THR A 141 3.07 13.66 -6.55
N ARG A 142 3.60 14.61 -7.32
CA ARG A 142 4.81 15.36 -6.96
C ARG A 142 4.55 16.44 -5.91
N HIS A 143 3.29 16.81 -5.72
CA HIS A 143 2.87 17.89 -4.82
C HIS A 143 2.10 17.29 -3.64
N ASN A 144 2.78 17.16 -2.49
CA ASN A 144 2.24 16.47 -1.31
C ASN A 144 0.85 16.97 -0.90
N ASN A 145 0.63 18.29 -0.91
CA ASN A 145 -0.67 18.88 -0.54
C ASN A 145 -1.78 18.51 -1.53
N VAL A 146 -1.48 18.51 -2.84
CA VAL A 146 -2.44 18.15 -3.90
C VAL A 146 -2.75 16.66 -3.83
N ALA A 147 -1.73 15.82 -3.67
CA ALA A 147 -1.89 14.38 -3.54
C ALA A 147 -2.73 14.01 -2.31
N ALA A 148 -2.42 14.63 -1.15
CA ALA A 148 -3.17 14.46 0.09
C ALA A 148 -4.65 14.84 -0.07
N LYS A 149 -4.93 15.98 -0.71
CA LYS A 149 -6.27 16.52 -0.91
C LYS A 149 -7.13 15.64 -1.83
N HIS A 150 -6.57 15.21 -2.97
CA HIS A 150 -7.36 14.58 -4.03
C HIS A 150 -7.38 13.06 -4.01
N PHE A 151 -6.38 12.44 -3.41
CA PHE A 151 -6.22 10.99 -3.42
C PHE A 151 -6.16 10.37 -2.01
N GLY A 152 -6.33 11.18 -0.96
CA GLY A 152 -6.19 10.76 0.44
C GLY A 152 -4.73 10.82 0.90
N PRO A 153 -4.38 10.32 2.10
CA PRO A 153 -3.01 10.37 2.60
C PRO A 153 -2.04 9.64 1.67
N PHE A 154 -1.42 10.39 0.75
CA PHE A 154 -0.26 9.98 0.00
C PHE A 154 0.93 10.08 0.94
N SER A 155 1.65 8.97 1.09
CA SER A 155 2.90 8.89 1.84
C SER A 155 3.73 10.14 1.59
N THR A 156 3.85 11.00 2.61
CA THR A 156 4.57 12.27 2.61
C THR A 156 6.10 12.08 2.60
N GLY A 157 6.58 10.93 2.13
CA GLY A 157 7.99 10.55 2.12
C GLY A 157 8.57 10.47 0.71
N PRO A 158 9.91 10.43 0.57
CA PRO A 158 10.54 10.03 -0.69
C PRO A 158 9.91 8.73 -1.20
N ALA A 159 9.86 8.54 -2.52
CA ALA A 159 9.32 7.31 -3.11
C ALA A 159 9.92 6.09 -2.42
N THR A 160 9.14 5.45 -1.56
CA THR A 160 9.59 4.29 -0.79
C THR A 160 9.65 3.11 -1.77
N PRO A 161 10.86 2.62 -2.11
CA PRO A 161 10.99 1.55 -3.10
C PRO A 161 10.23 0.32 -2.64
N LEU A 162 9.64 -0.42 -3.57
CA LEU A 162 9.12 -1.74 -3.27
C LEU A 162 10.32 -2.67 -3.13
N LEU A 163 10.58 -3.17 -1.92
CA LEU A 163 11.73 -4.02 -1.61
C LEU A 163 11.41 -5.50 -1.86
N ALA A 164 10.22 -5.94 -1.45
CA ALA A 164 9.82 -7.33 -1.62
C ALA A 164 8.32 -7.46 -1.93
N THR A 165 7.99 -8.46 -2.73
CA THR A 165 6.62 -8.96 -2.91
C THR A 165 6.59 -10.46 -2.66
N TRP A 166 5.96 -10.87 -1.58
CA TRP A 166 5.76 -12.26 -1.23
C TRP A 166 4.32 -12.70 -1.52
N ARG A 167 4.13 -13.98 -1.79
CA ARG A 167 2.84 -14.55 -2.14
C ARG A 167 2.42 -15.63 -1.16
N ALA A 168 1.13 -15.72 -0.89
CA ALA A 168 0.55 -16.74 -0.04
C ALA A 168 -0.75 -17.28 -0.62
N ALA A 169 -1.08 -18.53 -0.27
CA ALA A 169 -2.38 -19.13 -0.53
C ALA A 169 -2.70 -20.12 0.60
N ASN A 170 -3.97 -20.20 0.99
CA ASN A 170 -4.45 -21.03 2.10
C ASN A 170 -3.68 -20.78 3.40
N ALA A 171 -3.41 -19.50 3.71
CA ALA A 171 -2.57 -19.07 4.84
C ALA A 171 -1.13 -19.63 4.83
N LYS A 172 -0.64 -20.15 3.70
CA LYS A 172 0.72 -20.67 3.55
C LYS A 172 1.55 -19.77 2.63
N LEU A 173 2.79 -19.50 3.04
CA LEU A 173 3.74 -18.74 2.23
C LEU A 173 4.21 -19.60 1.03
N LEU A 174 4.04 -19.06 -0.18
CA LEU A 174 4.42 -19.70 -1.44
C LEU A 174 5.89 -19.43 -1.78
N MET A 175 6.77 -19.90 -0.91
CA MET A 175 8.23 -19.80 -1.04
C MET A 175 8.84 -20.99 -0.33
N ASN A 176 9.87 -21.63 -0.88
CA ASN A 176 10.57 -22.71 -0.17
C ASN A 176 11.55 -22.15 0.88
N ASP A 177 12.04 -22.99 1.79
CA ASP A 177 12.86 -22.54 2.92
C ASP A 177 14.23 -21.99 2.51
N ASP A 178 14.84 -22.53 1.44
CA ASP A 178 16.13 -22.05 0.92
C ASP A 178 15.98 -20.65 0.29
N GLU A 179 14.94 -20.45 -0.53
CA GLU A 179 14.60 -19.14 -1.10
C GLU A 179 14.24 -18.13 -0.01
N LEU A 180 13.49 -18.57 1.00
CA LEU A 180 13.11 -17.71 2.13
C LEU A 180 14.35 -17.28 2.92
N ALA A 181 15.29 -18.18 3.18
CA ALA A 181 16.53 -17.87 3.87
C ALA A 181 17.35 -16.80 3.12
N ILE A 182 17.41 -16.85 1.79
CA ILE A 182 18.08 -15.83 0.98
C ILE A 182 17.29 -14.52 0.97
N SER A 183 15.97 -14.58 0.76
CA SER A 183 15.11 -13.40 0.70
C SER A 183 15.12 -12.60 2.01
N ILE A 184 15.21 -13.26 3.17
CA ILE A 184 15.37 -12.60 4.47
C ILE A 184 16.67 -11.78 4.50
N LYS A 185 17.79 -12.35 4.02
CA LYS A 185 19.10 -11.67 4.03
C LYS A 185 19.11 -10.48 3.08
N GLU A 186 18.58 -10.64 1.87
CA GLU A 186 18.42 -9.55 0.90
C GLU A 186 17.56 -8.42 1.49
N LEU A 187 16.40 -8.76 2.05
CA LEU A 187 15.48 -7.79 2.60
C LEU A 187 16.06 -7.03 3.81
N ILE A 188 16.88 -7.70 4.64
CA ILE A 188 17.63 -7.05 5.72
C ILE A 188 18.58 -5.97 5.16
N HIS A 189 19.31 -6.26 4.09
CA HIS A 189 20.21 -5.30 3.45
C HIS A 189 19.43 -4.15 2.80
N ASP A 190 18.36 -4.47 2.09
CA ASP A 190 17.49 -3.48 1.44
C ASP A 190 16.83 -2.55 2.47
N LEU A 191 16.46 -3.05 3.64
CA LEU A 191 15.90 -2.24 4.72
C LEU A 191 16.95 -1.39 5.46
N ILE A 192 18.23 -1.77 5.41
CA ILE A 192 19.32 -0.91 5.88
C ILE A 192 19.48 0.28 4.93
N ASP A 193 19.48 0.02 3.63
CA ASP A 193 19.65 1.06 2.60
C ASP A 193 18.39 1.93 2.45
N TYR A 194 17.22 1.33 2.60
CA TYR A 194 15.91 1.96 2.47
C TYR A 194 15.00 1.63 3.67
N PRO A 195 15.20 2.26 4.84
CA PRO A 195 14.43 1.98 6.06
C PRO A 195 12.92 2.18 5.96
N ALA A 196 12.46 2.96 4.98
CA ALA A 196 11.05 3.20 4.69
C ALA A 196 10.53 2.38 3.50
N GLY A 197 11.34 1.46 2.95
CA GLY A 197 10.98 0.63 1.82
C GLY A 197 9.73 -0.22 2.08
N ARG A 198 8.96 -0.49 1.03
CA ARG A 198 7.68 -1.19 1.11
C ARG A 198 7.88 -2.68 0.96
N ILE A 199 7.21 -3.44 1.82
CA ILE A 199 7.08 -4.89 1.73
C ILE A 199 5.62 -5.19 1.43
N ILE A 200 5.35 -6.03 0.44
CA ILE A 200 3.98 -6.43 0.08
C ILE A 200 3.86 -7.94 0.25
N LEU A 201 2.82 -8.37 0.96
CA LEU A 201 2.31 -9.73 0.90
C LEU A 201 1.02 -9.74 0.08
N ARG A 202 0.88 -10.70 -0.84
CA ARG A 202 -0.35 -10.93 -1.62
C ARG A 202 -0.88 -12.33 -1.41
N GLN A 203 -2.12 -12.41 -0.94
CA GLN A 203 -2.89 -13.65 -0.87
C GLN A 203 -3.64 -13.89 -2.18
N GLN A 204 -3.63 -15.13 -2.68
CA GLN A 204 -4.46 -15.53 -3.82
C GLN A 204 -5.95 -15.23 -3.58
N GLU A 205 -6.41 -15.40 -2.35
CA GLU A 205 -7.78 -15.13 -1.92
C GLU A 205 -8.16 -13.64 -2.08
N THR A 206 -7.21 -12.72 -1.92
CA THR A 206 -7.47 -11.30 -2.17
C THR A 206 -7.59 -10.98 -3.66
N GLU A 207 -6.78 -11.63 -4.50
CA GLU A 207 -6.86 -11.52 -5.96
C GLU A 207 -8.21 -12.08 -6.46
N ASP A 208 -8.63 -13.23 -5.93
CA ASP A 208 -9.92 -13.86 -6.25
C ASP A 208 -11.11 -13.00 -5.82
N LEU A 209 -11.07 -12.40 -4.62
CA LEU A 209 -12.11 -11.48 -4.16
C LEU A 209 -12.19 -10.21 -5.02
N LEU A 210 -11.05 -9.65 -5.41
CA LEU A 210 -11.00 -8.49 -6.31
C LEU A 210 -11.60 -8.82 -7.68
N PHE A 211 -11.30 -10.00 -8.22
CA PHE A 211 -11.88 -10.49 -9.46
C PHE A 211 -13.40 -10.67 -9.33
N GLN A 212 -13.89 -11.28 -8.24
CA GLN A 212 -15.32 -11.44 -7.96
C GLN A 212 -16.05 -10.09 -7.83
N ILE A 213 -15.46 -9.13 -7.12
CA ILE A 213 -16.01 -7.77 -6.99
C ILE A 213 -16.10 -7.11 -8.37
N THR A 214 -15.02 -7.18 -9.15
CA THR A 214 -14.95 -6.56 -10.48
C THR A 214 -16.00 -7.14 -11.42
N ASN A 215 -16.12 -8.47 -11.47
CA ASN A 215 -17.10 -9.15 -12.32
C ASN A 215 -18.54 -8.80 -11.95
N ARG A 216 -18.86 -8.75 -10.64
CA ARG A 216 -20.20 -8.37 -10.18
C ARG A 216 -20.53 -6.92 -10.49
N GLN A 217 -19.55 -6.02 -10.41
CA GLN A 217 -19.74 -4.60 -10.73
C GLN A 217 -19.83 -4.33 -12.24
N ALA A 218 -19.34 -5.25 -13.08
CA ALA A 218 -19.45 -5.18 -14.52
C ALA A 218 -20.77 -5.73 -15.06
N ALA A 219 -21.53 -6.51 -14.26
CA ALA A 219 -22.83 -7.04 -14.66
C ALA A 219 -23.89 -5.92 -14.73
N GLU A 220 -24.78 -5.96 -15.73
CA GLU A 220 -25.81 -4.93 -15.97
C GLU A 220 -26.96 -4.93 -14.95
N THR A 221 -26.94 -5.83 -13.97
CA THR A 221 -27.95 -5.93 -12.90
C THR A 221 -27.53 -5.16 -11.65
N ASP A 222 -28.08 -3.96 -11.45
CA ASP A 222 -27.91 -3.14 -10.24
C ASP A 222 -29.04 -3.40 -9.23
N THR A 223 -29.18 -4.66 -8.81
CA THR A 223 -30.18 -5.01 -7.79
C THR A 223 -29.66 -4.71 -6.38
N LEU A 224 -30.57 -4.49 -5.42
CA LEU A 224 -30.18 -4.35 -4.01
C LEU A 224 -29.41 -5.58 -3.50
N ALA A 225 -29.79 -6.78 -3.95
CA ALA A 225 -29.10 -8.02 -3.61
C ALA A 225 -27.66 -8.06 -4.14
N ASP A 226 -27.43 -7.60 -5.37
CA ASP A 226 -26.08 -7.52 -5.95
C ASP A 226 -25.21 -6.50 -5.21
N ARG A 227 -25.80 -5.36 -4.82
CA ARG A 227 -25.10 -4.35 -4.01
C ARG A 227 -24.70 -4.89 -2.64
N ILE A 228 -25.58 -5.64 -1.96
CA ILE A 228 -25.27 -6.30 -0.68
C ILE A 228 -24.12 -7.29 -0.87
N ALA A 229 -24.20 -8.15 -1.89
CA ALA A 229 -23.15 -9.13 -2.16
C ALA A 229 -21.77 -8.49 -2.44
N VAL A 230 -21.72 -7.35 -3.14
CA VAL A 230 -20.47 -6.61 -3.36
C VAL A 230 -19.92 -6.01 -2.07
N VAL A 231 -20.78 -5.53 -1.16
CA VAL A 231 -20.35 -5.04 0.16
C VAL A 231 -19.79 -6.20 0.99
N ASP A 232 -20.46 -7.35 1.04
CA ASP A 232 -19.98 -8.53 1.77
C ASP A 232 -18.60 -9.00 1.27
N LEU A 233 -18.36 -8.97 -0.05
CA LEU A 233 -17.05 -9.29 -0.63
C LEU A 233 -15.98 -8.26 -0.25
N ARG A 234 -16.35 -6.98 -0.15
CA ARG A 234 -15.43 -5.92 0.29
C ARG A 234 -15.07 -6.03 1.76
N ASP A 235 -16.00 -6.43 2.61
CA ASP A 235 -15.75 -6.68 4.03
C ASP A 235 -14.77 -7.84 4.21
N LYS A 236 -14.97 -8.95 3.47
CA LYS A 236 -14.01 -10.06 3.41
C LYS A 236 -12.64 -9.61 2.92
N LEU A 237 -12.59 -8.81 1.85
CA LEU A 237 -11.34 -8.29 1.28
C LEU A 237 -10.60 -7.37 2.27
N LYS A 238 -11.34 -6.54 3.01
CA LYS A 238 -10.77 -5.68 4.05
C LYS A 238 -10.05 -6.52 5.11
N ILE A 239 -10.70 -7.56 5.63
CA ILE A 239 -10.12 -8.46 6.64
C ILE A 239 -8.81 -9.06 6.14
N LEU A 240 -8.80 -9.62 4.92
CA LEU A 240 -7.57 -10.22 4.37
C LEU A 240 -6.46 -9.19 4.13
N ARG A 241 -6.80 -7.98 3.68
CA ARG A 241 -5.83 -6.89 3.51
C ARG A 241 -5.30 -6.33 4.83
N ASP A 242 -6.10 -6.37 5.89
CA ASP A 242 -5.65 -5.99 7.23
C ASP A 242 -4.59 -7.00 7.71
N ARG A 243 -4.78 -8.30 7.45
CA ARG A 243 -3.78 -9.35 7.72
C ARG A 243 -2.50 -9.18 6.90
N GLU A 244 -2.60 -8.90 5.60
CA GLU A 244 -1.43 -8.59 4.75
C GLU A 244 -0.63 -7.39 5.28
N ARG A 245 -1.34 -6.36 5.78
CA ARG A 245 -0.70 -5.18 6.39
C ARG A 245 -0.02 -5.50 7.72
N ALA A 246 -0.62 -6.36 8.55
CA ALA A 246 0.00 -6.83 9.79
C ALA A 246 1.30 -7.60 9.50
N VAL A 247 1.31 -8.48 8.51
CA VAL A 247 2.54 -9.17 8.08
C VAL A 247 3.60 -8.17 7.63
N ALA A 248 3.26 -7.24 6.74
CA ALA A 248 4.21 -6.23 6.27
C ALA A 248 4.79 -5.40 7.43
N ALA A 249 3.96 -5.00 8.39
CA ALA A 249 4.41 -4.26 9.58
C ALA A 249 5.34 -5.10 10.47
N GLY A 250 5.04 -6.39 10.64
CA GLY A 250 5.90 -7.30 11.41
C GLY A 250 7.25 -7.57 10.76
N LEU A 251 7.28 -7.73 9.44
CA LEU A 251 8.54 -7.87 8.69
C LEU A 251 9.35 -6.58 8.75
N GLN A 252 8.71 -5.41 8.62
CA GLN A 252 9.36 -4.11 8.78
C GLN A 252 10.00 -3.97 10.17
N LEU A 253 9.30 -4.43 11.21
CA LEU A 253 9.79 -4.40 12.58
C LEU A 253 10.96 -5.39 12.77
N LEU A 254 10.77 -6.67 12.46
CA LEU A 254 11.77 -7.71 12.66
C LEU A 254 13.07 -7.48 11.87
N LEU A 255 12.95 -7.04 10.62
CA LEU A 255 14.08 -6.96 9.70
C LEU A 255 14.64 -5.53 9.57
N GLY A 256 13.87 -4.52 9.96
CA GLY A 256 14.24 -3.10 9.85
C GLY A 256 14.64 -2.45 11.18
N HIS A 257 14.05 -2.85 12.31
CA HIS A 257 14.45 -2.32 13.62
C HIS A 257 15.83 -2.85 14.00
N LYS A 258 16.71 -1.96 14.45
CA LYS A 258 18.14 -2.26 14.65
C LYS A 258 18.36 -3.50 15.52
N ASP A 259 17.71 -3.58 16.68
CA ASP A 259 17.99 -4.62 17.66
C ASP A 259 17.36 -5.95 17.22
N MET A 260 16.11 -5.93 16.74
CA MET A 260 15.45 -7.13 16.20
C MET A 260 16.19 -7.70 14.98
N ARG A 261 16.62 -6.83 14.06
CA ARG A 261 17.37 -7.22 12.87
C ARG A 261 18.68 -7.92 13.26
N ASP A 262 19.40 -7.42 14.25
CA ASP A 262 20.65 -8.06 14.70
C ASP A 262 20.39 -9.41 15.39
N TYR A 263 19.27 -9.57 16.12
CA TYR A 263 18.83 -10.89 16.58
C TYR A 263 18.60 -11.84 15.40
N VAL A 264 17.77 -11.46 14.42
CA VAL A 264 17.46 -12.30 13.26
C VAL A 264 18.72 -12.63 12.44
N ARG A 265 19.61 -11.66 12.24
CA ARG A 265 20.79 -11.79 11.39
C ARG A 265 21.94 -12.55 12.04
N ILE A 266 22.12 -12.43 13.36
CA ILE A 266 23.31 -12.95 14.06
C ILE A 266 22.93 -14.08 15.01
N VAL A 267 21.94 -13.86 15.88
CA VAL A 267 21.63 -14.78 17.00
C VAL A 267 20.74 -15.92 16.52
N TRP A 268 19.74 -15.60 15.69
CA TRP A 268 18.72 -16.52 15.20
C TRP A 268 18.93 -16.89 13.73
N GLU A 269 20.13 -16.71 13.17
CA GLU A 269 20.38 -16.88 11.72
C GLU A 269 19.86 -18.22 11.18
N LYS A 270 20.06 -19.31 11.95
CA LYS A 270 19.63 -20.66 11.56
C LYS A 270 18.13 -20.87 11.63
N ASP A 271 17.46 -20.21 12.57
CA ASP A 271 16.03 -20.36 12.84
C ASP A 271 15.19 -19.25 12.18
N ALA A 272 15.83 -18.25 11.56
CA ALA A 272 15.17 -17.13 10.91
C ALA A 272 14.13 -17.55 9.86
N PRO A 273 14.36 -18.55 8.98
CA PRO A 273 13.34 -19.01 8.04
C PRO A 273 12.12 -19.59 8.77
N LEU A 274 12.33 -20.38 9.82
CA LEU A 274 11.25 -20.95 10.65
C LEU A 274 10.45 -19.85 11.33
N LEU A 275 11.13 -18.87 11.93
CA LEU A 275 10.52 -17.70 12.58
C LEU A 275 9.65 -16.91 11.60
N ILE A 276 10.22 -16.50 10.47
CA ILE A 276 9.55 -15.62 9.50
C ILE A 276 8.37 -16.36 8.86
N ARG A 277 8.55 -17.62 8.45
CA ARG A 277 7.45 -18.44 7.92
C ARG A 277 6.32 -18.55 8.95
N SER A 278 6.66 -18.93 10.17
CA SER A 278 5.65 -19.17 11.21
C SER A 278 4.89 -17.89 11.57
N PHE A 279 5.60 -16.75 11.63
CA PHE A 279 4.97 -15.45 11.80
C PHE A 279 4.01 -15.11 10.65
N VAL A 280 4.47 -15.20 9.39
CA VAL A 280 3.64 -14.87 8.22
C VAL A 280 2.39 -15.76 8.18
N GLU A 281 2.55 -17.07 8.36
CA GLU A 281 1.43 -18.02 8.27
C GLU A 281 0.43 -17.86 9.43
N GLN A 282 0.90 -17.54 10.64
CA GLN A 282 0.03 -17.25 11.78
C GLN A 282 -0.72 -15.93 11.63
N GLU A 283 -0.11 -14.87 11.08
CA GLU A 283 -0.82 -13.61 10.84
C GLU A 283 -1.88 -13.71 9.74
N LEU A 284 -1.69 -14.63 8.79
CA LEU A 284 -2.68 -14.92 7.76
C LEU A 284 -3.89 -15.71 8.30
N ASP A 285 -3.70 -16.44 9.40
CA ASP A 285 -4.75 -17.16 10.14
C ASP A 285 -4.65 -16.96 11.66
N PRO A 286 -4.88 -15.72 12.16
CA PRO A 286 -4.58 -15.34 13.54
C PRO A 286 -5.52 -15.98 14.56
N ASP A 287 -6.71 -16.39 14.12
CA ASP A 287 -7.71 -17.08 14.94
C ASP A 287 -7.45 -18.59 15.01
N GLY A 288 -6.49 -19.10 14.23
CA GLY A 288 -6.25 -20.52 14.07
C GLY A 288 -7.54 -21.20 13.63
N SER A 289 -7.94 -21.00 12.37
CA SER A 289 -9.16 -21.56 11.78
C SER A 289 -9.35 -23.07 12.04
N ASN A 290 -8.28 -23.76 12.43
CA ASN A 290 -8.32 -25.06 13.08
C ASN A 290 -7.39 -25.19 14.31
N VAL A 291 -7.90 -24.93 15.52
CA VAL A 291 -7.19 -25.26 16.79
C VAL A 291 -7.36 -26.71 17.24
N THR A 292 -8.00 -27.56 16.43
CA THR A 292 -8.25 -28.96 16.80
C THR A 292 -6.93 -29.71 16.94
N GLY A 293 -6.74 -30.36 18.09
CA GLY A 293 -5.51 -31.10 18.39
C GLY A 293 -4.34 -30.23 18.86
N LEU A 294 -4.57 -28.93 19.07
CA LEU A 294 -3.62 -28.03 19.73
C LEU A 294 -3.96 -27.85 21.20
N GLU A 295 -2.92 -27.73 22.01
CA GLU A 295 -2.99 -27.40 23.43
C GLU A 295 -2.51 -25.96 23.65
N LYS A 296 -2.97 -25.36 24.74
CA LYS A 296 -2.76 -23.94 25.03
C LYS A 296 -1.72 -23.76 26.13
N ILE A 297 -0.71 -22.95 25.87
CA ILE A 297 0.17 -22.38 26.90
C ILE A 297 -0.03 -20.86 27.00
N ARG A 298 0.53 -20.25 28.04
CA ARG A 298 0.54 -18.81 28.24
C ARG A 298 1.97 -18.28 28.19
N ILE A 299 2.14 -17.12 27.57
CA ILE A 299 3.36 -16.33 27.70
C ILE A 299 3.03 -14.93 28.20
N HIS A 300 3.91 -14.39 29.03
CA HIS A 300 3.68 -13.19 29.83
C HIS A 300 4.77 -12.15 29.53
N PRO A 301 4.38 -10.90 29.20
CA PRO A 301 5.35 -9.83 29.03
C PRO A 301 6.12 -9.53 30.33
N PRO A 302 7.38 -9.09 30.24
CA PRO A 302 8.12 -8.60 31.39
C PRO A 302 7.36 -7.50 32.15
N GLY A 303 7.38 -7.56 33.49
CA GLY A 303 6.81 -6.53 34.36
C GLY A 303 5.29 -6.35 34.32
N THR A 304 4.53 -7.30 33.75
CA THR A 304 3.08 -7.19 33.57
C THR A 304 2.26 -8.11 34.47
N GLN A 305 0.95 -7.83 34.55
CA GLN A 305 0.00 -8.61 35.32
C GLN A 305 -0.46 -9.85 34.53
N PRO A 306 -0.99 -10.90 35.20
CA PRO A 306 -1.42 -12.13 34.53
C PRO A 306 -2.46 -11.94 33.40
N GLU A 307 -3.29 -10.90 33.47
CA GLU A 307 -4.27 -10.53 32.45
C GLU A 307 -3.65 -10.10 31.12
N ASP A 308 -2.39 -9.66 31.12
CA ASP A 308 -1.65 -9.27 29.91
C ASP A 308 -1.07 -10.48 29.16
N SER A 309 -1.33 -11.71 29.67
CA SER A 309 -0.84 -12.95 29.06
C SER A 309 -1.45 -13.21 27.68
N ILE A 310 -0.61 -13.64 26.76
CA ILE A 310 -1.02 -14.06 25.42
C ILE A 310 -1.09 -15.59 25.35
N ALA A 311 -2.11 -16.08 24.65
CA ALA A 311 -2.31 -17.49 24.41
C ALA A 311 -1.46 -17.94 23.22
N VAL A 312 -0.76 -19.06 23.38
CA VAL A 312 -0.03 -19.75 22.30
C VAL A 312 -0.63 -21.16 22.19
N PHE A 313 -0.99 -21.55 20.97
CA PHE A 313 -1.54 -22.87 20.68
C PHE A 313 -0.51 -23.69 19.91
N MET A 314 -0.23 -24.92 20.35
CA MET A 314 0.77 -25.80 19.74
C MET A 314 0.40 -27.29 19.94
N PRO A 315 0.96 -28.22 19.14
CA PRO A 315 0.73 -29.64 19.34
C PRO A 315 1.15 -30.11 20.73
N GLY A 316 0.42 -31.06 21.33
CA GLY A 316 0.79 -31.63 22.64
C GLY A 316 2.19 -32.26 22.67
N SER A 317 2.70 -32.72 21.52
CA SER A 317 4.08 -33.19 21.40
C SER A 317 5.11 -32.09 21.63
N GLU A 318 4.82 -30.85 21.23
CA GLU A 318 5.69 -29.70 21.50
C GLU A 318 5.68 -29.35 22.98
N ILE A 319 4.51 -29.39 23.62
CA ILE A 319 4.39 -29.16 25.07
C ILE A 319 5.19 -30.23 25.85
N ALA A 320 5.07 -31.50 25.46
CA ALA A 320 5.85 -32.57 26.07
C ALA A 320 7.36 -32.36 25.88
N ALA A 321 7.80 -31.90 24.71
CA ALA A 321 9.20 -31.56 24.44
C ALA A 321 9.69 -30.40 25.32
N ILE A 322 8.86 -29.37 25.54
CA ILE A 322 9.18 -28.28 26.47
C ILE A 322 9.37 -28.81 27.89
N PHE A 323 8.43 -29.60 28.42
CA PHE A 323 8.54 -30.16 29.77
C PHE A 323 9.80 -30.99 29.96
N GLN A 324 10.12 -31.86 28.99
CA GLN A 324 11.33 -32.67 29.03
C GLN A 324 12.58 -31.79 29.02
N HIS A 325 12.62 -30.79 28.14
CA HIS A 325 13.75 -29.87 28.02
C HIS A 325 13.97 -29.05 29.30
N GLN A 326 12.90 -28.49 29.88
CA GLN A 326 12.97 -27.74 31.14
C GLN A 326 13.43 -28.61 32.31
N THR A 327 12.98 -29.87 32.36
CA THR A 327 13.41 -30.83 33.38
C THR A 327 14.91 -31.11 33.27
N ASP A 328 15.40 -31.33 32.05
CA ASP A 328 16.81 -31.58 31.79
C ASP A 328 17.69 -30.34 32.08
N LEU A 329 17.21 -29.14 31.75
CA LEU A 329 17.88 -27.88 32.08
C LEU A 329 17.97 -27.67 33.58
N LYS A 330 16.86 -27.78 34.32
CA LYS A 330 16.83 -27.62 35.78
C LYS A 330 17.70 -28.66 36.50
N LYS A 331 17.81 -29.88 35.94
CA LYS A 331 18.73 -30.91 36.45
C LYS A 331 20.20 -30.57 36.24
N ARG A 332 20.57 -29.99 35.10
CA ARG A 332 21.95 -29.60 34.79
C ARG A 332 22.36 -28.29 35.47
N TYR A 333 21.43 -27.35 35.57
CA TYR A 333 21.64 -25.99 36.05
C TYR A 333 20.53 -25.63 37.06
N PRO A 334 20.68 -25.97 38.35
CA PRO A 334 19.61 -25.82 39.34
C PRO A 334 19.09 -24.40 39.56
N THR A 335 19.88 -23.38 39.19
CA THR A 335 19.52 -21.95 39.33
C THR A 335 18.99 -21.32 38.03
N ILE A 336 18.90 -22.10 36.94
CA ILE A 336 18.44 -21.56 35.65
C ILE A 336 16.96 -21.21 35.71
N ASN A 337 16.60 -20.07 35.14
CA ASN A 337 15.20 -19.73 34.89
C ASN A 337 14.75 -20.39 33.58
N ALA A 338 14.33 -21.66 33.62
CA ALA A 338 13.92 -22.39 32.42
C ALA A 338 12.51 -22.01 31.90
N ASP A 339 11.83 -21.07 32.56
CA ASP A 339 10.44 -20.72 32.28
C ASP A 339 10.34 -19.43 31.45
N ILE A 340 11.31 -19.19 30.56
CA ILE A 340 11.35 -18.06 29.61
C ILE A 340 11.50 -18.56 28.17
N ILE A 341 11.16 -17.73 27.19
CA ILE A 341 11.19 -18.11 25.77
C ILE A 341 12.58 -18.60 25.33
N SER A 342 13.67 -17.91 25.69
CA SER A 342 15.03 -18.29 25.26
C SER A 342 15.48 -19.69 25.69
N GLU A 343 14.85 -20.26 26.72
CA GLU A 343 15.16 -21.59 27.26
C GLU A 343 14.22 -22.68 26.73
N LEU A 344 13.30 -22.36 25.81
CA LEU A 344 12.47 -23.38 25.16
C LEU A 344 13.27 -24.12 24.05
N PRO A 345 12.83 -25.31 23.61
CA PRO A 345 13.34 -25.90 22.37
C PRO A 345 13.18 -24.94 21.17
N SER A 346 14.13 -24.94 20.22
CA SER A 346 14.13 -23.99 19.08
C SER A 346 12.78 -23.97 18.33
N ASN A 347 12.18 -25.13 18.07
CA ASN A 347 10.88 -25.20 17.40
C ASN A 347 9.77 -24.48 18.21
N ALA A 348 9.72 -24.67 19.53
CA ALA A 348 8.77 -23.98 20.40
C ALA A 348 8.99 -22.46 20.43
N GLN A 349 10.25 -22.00 20.38
CA GLN A 349 10.59 -20.58 20.30
C GLN A 349 10.11 -19.96 18.99
N PHE A 350 10.60 -20.48 17.87
CA PHE A 350 10.53 -19.81 16.57
C PHE A 350 9.28 -20.17 15.78
N ALA A 351 8.70 -21.36 16.00
CA ALA A 351 7.46 -21.73 15.33
C ALA A 351 6.20 -21.24 16.06
N TYR A 352 6.27 -20.88 17.34
CA TYR A 352 5.07 -20.58 18.14
C TYR A 352 5.21 -19.35 19.04
N ALA A 353 6.20 -19.32 19.93
CA ALA A 353 6.25 -18.32 21.00
C ALA A 353 6.59 -16.90 20.48
N ILE A 354 7.73 -16.74 19.79
CA ILE A 354 8.17 -15.45 19.24
C ILE A 354 7.19 -14.89 18.21
N PRO A 355 6.67 -15.68 17.24
CA PRO A 355 5.60 -15.22 16.34
C PRO A 355 4.40 -14.59 17.09
N ARG A 356 3.97 -15.21 18.20
CA ARG A 356 2.84 -14.72 18.98
C ARG A 356 3.16 -13.45 19.77
N VAL A 357 4.38 -13.31 20.28
CA VAL A 357 4.84 -12.05 20.86
C VAL A 357 4.81 -10.94 19.82
N LEU A 358 5.34 -11.21 18.63
CA LEU A 358 5.38 -10.25 17.53
C LEU A 358 3.97 -9.81 17.09
N HIS A 359 3.03 -10.75 16.97
CA HIS A 359 1.61 -10.44 16.76
C HIS A 359 1.10 -9.42 17.78
N ARG A 360 1.37 -9.63 19.07
CA ARG A 360 0.95 -8.74 20.15
C ARG A 360 1.58 -7.36 20.03
N VAL A 361 2.87 -7.28 19.68
CA VAL A 361 3.57 -6.01 19.46
C VAL A 361 2.96 -5.24 18.28
N ILE A 362 2.68 -5.90 17.15
CA ILE A 362 2.05 -5.27 15.98
C ILE A 362 0.65 -4.79 16.30
N TRP A 363 -0.13 -5.60 17.02
CA TRP A 363 -1.46 -5.22 17.48
C TRP A 363 -1.39 -3.97 18.37
N ASN A 364 -0.49 -3.93 19.36
CA ASN A 364 -0.29 -2.75 20.20
C ASN A 364 0.08 -1.49 19.40
N LEU A 365 0.95 -1.62 18.39
CA LEU A 365 1.29 -0.51 17.47
C LEU A 365 0.04 -0.01 16.74
N SER A 366 -0.83 -0.91 16.28
CA SER A 366 -2.08 -0.55 15.59
C SER A 366 -3.10 0.16 16.49
N GLU A 367 -3.08 -0.13 17.79
CA GLU A 367 -3.88 0.56 18.83
C GLU A 367 -3.24 1.88 19.31
N GLY A 368 -2.11 2.29 18.72
CA GLY A 368 -1.44 3.56 19.01
C GLY A 368 -0.45 3.53 20.17
N ILE A 369 -0.12 2.35 20.72
CA ILE A 369 0.96 2.21 21.70
C ILE A 369 2.29 2.37 20.96
N SER A 370 3.12 3.33 21.37
CA SER A 370 4.39 3.61 20.69
C SER A 370 5.42 2.50 20.92
N LEU A 371 6.30 2.28 19.93
CA LEU A 371 7.41 1.33 20.05
C LEU A 371 8.32 1.66 21.25
N LYS A 372 8.60 2.95 21.46
CA LYS A 372 9.37 3.45 22.61
C LYS A 372 8.75 3.03 23.95
N SER A 373 7.42 3.11 24.08
CA SER A 373 6.73 2.67 25.31
C SER A 373 6.86 1.17 25.54
N MET A 374 6.95 0.37 24.47
CA MET A 374 7.15 -1.08 24.56
C MET A 374 8.61 -1.43 24.87
N GLU A 375 9.57 -0.68 24.32
CA GLU A 375 10.99 -0.78 24.66
C GLU A 375 11.25 -0.49 26.15
N GLU A 376 10.65 0.58 26.69
CA GLU A 376 10.75 0.94 28.11
C GLU A 376 10.17 -0.13 29.05
N LYS A 377 9.24 -0.96 28.56
CA LYS A 377 8.66 -2.09 29.28
C LYS A 377 9.36 -3.42 29.00
N GLU A 378 10.44 -3.41 28.21
CA GLU A 378 11.18 -4.60 27.77
C GLU A 378 10.33 -5.59 26.94
N TRP A 379 9.21 -5.13 26.36
CA TRP A 379 8.34 -6.02 25.56
C TRP A 379 8.97 -6.47 24.25
N LEU A 380 9.95 -5.73 23.74
CA LEU A 380 10.70 -6.11 22.54
C LEU A 380 11.81 -7.13 22.81
N ASP A 381 12.17 -7.36 24.08
CA ASP A 381 13.04 -8.48 24.47
C ASP A 381 12.23 -9.77 24.50
N MET A 382 11.79 -10.22 23.32
CA MET A 382 10.87 -11.35 23.16
C MET A 382 11.42 -12.64 23.82
N SER A 383 12.74 -12.76 23.91
CA SER A 383 13.45 -13.88 24.54
C SER A 383 13.18 -14.03 26.04
N SER A 384 12.95 -12.92 26.76
CA SER A 384 12.80 -12.92 28.22
C SER A 384 11.36 -13.08 28.70
N TRP A 385 10.39 -13.15 27.80
CA TRP A 385 8.99 -13.35 28.15
C TRP A 385 8.82 -14.68 28.89
N LYS A 386 8.07 -14.64 29.99
CA LYS A 386 7.85 -15.81 30.85
C LYS A 386 6.82 -16.74 30.22
N VAL A 387 7.08 -18.04 30.28
CA VAL A 387 6.23 -19.11 29.79
C VAL A 387 5.55 -19.82 30.96
N THR A 388 4.28 -20.17 30.81
CA THR A 388 3.53 -20.98 31.77
C THR A 388 2.71 -21.99 30.99
N ILE A 389 2.92 -23.27 31.32
CA ILE A 389 2.36 -24.44 30.62
C ILE A 389 1.20 -24.99 31.43
#